data_AF-A0A7Y3H2G4-F1
#
_entry.id   AF-A0A7Y3H2G4-F1
#
_cell.length_a   1.000
_cell.length_b   1.000
_cell.length_c   1.000
_cell.angle_alpha   90.00
_cell.angle_beta   90.00
_cell.angle_gamma   90.00
#
_symmetry.space_group_name_H-M   'P 1'
#
loop_
_entity.id
_entity.type
_entity.pdbx_description
1 polymer ?
#
loop_
_entity_poly.entity_id
_entity_poly.type
_entity_poly.pdbx_seq_one_letter_code
_entity_poly.pdbx_strand_id
1 'polypeptide(L)'
;FLNEPNQFVDHMHFMGNQTHIGNPQNYTRRFLILPYYTHSTEKEFIQLHVQHHFKGALLGKLPLFKQLGWQLSGGFKYLNTGSQDPYREFHVGLDNIGWKVFRLFRVDAVWNNWDNNIEIPSEGTSFGVVIGIGLDL
;
A
#
# COMPACT_ATOMS: atom_id res chain seq x y z
N PHE A 1 0.00 42.47 21.90
CA PHE A 1 -0.24 41.06 21.55
C PHE A 1 -0.74 41.05 20.12
N LEU A 2 0.13 40.76 19.15
CA LEU A 2 -0.24 40.72 17.74
C LEU A 2 -1.12 39.47 17.53
N ASN A 3 -2.36 39.67 17.09
CA ASN A 3 -3.17 38.60 16.54
C ASN A 3 -2.50 38.16 15.23
N GLU A 4 -1.82 37.03 15.26
CA GLU A 4 -1.60 36.31 14.01
C GLU A 4 -2.97 35.85 13.51
N PRO A 5 -3.33 36.10 12.23
CA PRO A 5 -4.55 35.54 11.69
C PRO A 5 -4.44 34.01 11.84
N ASN A 6 -5.45 33.39 12.44
CA ASN A 6 -5.60 31.93 12.43
C ASN A 6 -5.70 31.47 10.97
N GLN A 7 -4.56 31.31 10.30
CA GLN A 7 -4.48 30.75 8.98
C GLN A 7 -4.68 29.26 9.15
N PHE A 8 -5.85 28.78 8.74
CA PHE A 8 -6.10 27.37 8.56
C PHE A 8 -5.28 26.92 7.35
N VAL A 9 -4.03 26.52 7.56
CA VAL A 9 -3.24 25.85 6.54
C VAL A 9 -3.84 24.47 6.34
N ASP A 10 -4.26 24.14 5.11
CA ASP A 10 -4.75 22.81 4.78
C ASP A 10 -3.56 21.85 4.70
N HIS A 11 -3.61 20.75 5.46
CA HIS A 11 -2.52 19.79 5.47
C HIS A 11 -2.62 18.91 4.22
N MET A 12 -1.48 18.60 3.61
CA MET A 12 -1.46 17.60 2.54
C MET A 12 -1.73 16.21 3.11
N HIS A 13 -2.71 15.53 2.52
CA HIS A 13 -3.15 14.20 2.93
C HIS A 13 -2.73 13.14 1.91
N PHE A 14 -2.23 12.02 2.41
CA PHE A 14 -1.79 10.90 1.59
C PHE A 14 -2.89 9.85 1.48
N MET A 15 -3.02 9.24 0.30
CA MET A 15 -4.03 8.21 0.04
C MET A 15 -3.69 6.93 0.80
N GLY A 16 -4.19 6.81 2.03
CA GLY A 16 -4.07 5.64 2.88
C GLY A 16 -5.16 4.59 2.64
N ASN A 17 -5.24 3.61 3.53
CA ASN A 17 -6.29 2.59 3.57
C ASN A 17 -6.47 2.01 4.98
N GLN A 18 -7.57 2.35 5.64
CA GLN A 18 -7.90 1.83 6.97
C GLN A 18 -8.74 0.55 6.94
N THR A 19 -9.44 0.27 5.84
CA THR A 19 -10.43 -0.81 5.76
C THR A 19 -9.85 -2.14 5.28
N HIS A 20 -8.58 -2.16 4.85
CA HIS A 20 -7.94 -3.33 4.24
C HIS A 20 -8.67 -3.87 2.98
N ILE A 21 -9.53 -3.05 2.39
CA ILE A 21 -10.25 -3.35 1.15
C ILE A 21 -9.92 -2.25 0.14
N GLY A 22 -9.68 -2.62 -1.11
CA GLY A 22 -9.28 -1.64 -2.11
C GLY A 22 -9.67 -2.00 -3.53
N ASN A 23 -9.53 -1.00 -4.41
CA ASN A 23 -9.58 -1.20 -5.85
C ASN A 23 -8.14 -1.37 -6.38
N PRO A 24 -7.78 -2.55 -6.91
CA PRO A 24 -6.46 -2.83 -7.47
C PRO A 24 -5.96 -1.79 -8.48
N GLN A 25 -6.87 -1.17 -9.24
CA GLN A 25 -6.54 -0.15 -10.25
C GLN A 25 -5.82 1.07 -9.66
N ASN A 26 -6.03 1.34 -8.37
CA ASN A 26 -5.45 2.49 -7.69
C ASN A 26 -4.21 2.14 -6.87
N TYR A 27 -3.76 0.88 -6.84
CA TYR A 27 -2.67 0.45 -5.95
C TYR A 27 -1.33 1.10 -6.29
N THR A 28 -1.14 1.54 -7.53
CA THR A 28 0.03 2.32 -7.96
C THR A 28 0.07 3.73 -7.37
N ARG A 29 -1.05 4.27 -6.86
CA ARG A 29 -1.19 5.67 -6.41
C ARG A 29 -1.55 5.84 -4.94
N ARG A 30 -1.80 4.74 -4.21
CA ARG A 30 -2.17 4.77 -2.79
C ARG A 30 -1.28 3.87 -1.95
N PHE A 31 -1.23 4.09 -0.65
CA PHE A 31 -0.72 3.13 0.33
C PHE A 31 -1.80 2.08 0.65
N LEU A 32 -1.38 0.85 0.94
CA LEU A 32 -2.26 -0.29 1.14
C LEU A 32 -2.70 -0.45 2.59
N ILE A 33 -1.87 -0.04 3.55
CA ILE A 33 -2.19 -0.15 4.99
C ILE A 33 -1.83 1.12 5.79
N LEU A 34 -1.42 2.22 5.13
CA LEU A 34 -1.20 3.50 5.81
C LEU A 34 -2.53 4.02 6.38
N PRO A 35 -2.67 4.25 7.69
CA PRO A 35 -3.92 4.76 8.24
C PRO A 35 -4.15 6.21 7.84
N TYR A 36 -5.42 6.58 7.65
CA TYR A 36 -5.79 7.92 7.20
C TYR A 36 -5.29 9.00 8.15
N TYR A 37 -4.86 10.11 7.57
CA TYR A 37 -4.45 11.34 8.27
C TYR A 37 -3.20 11.25 9.14
N THR A 38 -2.66 10.05 9.40
CA THR A 38 -1.50 9.86 10.30
C THR A 38 -0.22 10.54 9.85
N HIS A 39 -0.06 10.80 8.55
CA HIS A 39 1.14 11.42 7.96
C HIS A 39 0.83 12.76 7.30
N SER A 40 -0.26 13.41 7.69
CA SER A 40 -0.62 14.69 7.07
C SER A 40 0.40 15.77 7.42
N THR A 41 0.82 16.57 6.45
CA THR A 41 1.86 17.59 6.67
C THR A 41 1.58 18.86 5.89
N GLU A 42 1.95 20.00 6.48
CA GLU A 42 2.05 21.30 5.81
C GLU A 42 3.45 21.58 5.26
N LYS A 43 4.42 20.68 5.53
CA LYS A 43 5.82 20.80 5.13
C LYS A 43 6.09 20.10 3.80
N GLU A 44 7.31 20.29 3.29
CA GLU A 44 7.84 19.53 2.17
C GLU A 44 7.80 18.01 2.45
N PHE A 45 7.47 17.24 1.42
CA PHE A 45 7.37 15.79 1.52
C PHE A 45 7.92 15.11 0.26
N ILE A 46 8.29 13.84 0.42
CA ILE A 46 8.68 12.95 -0.67
C ILE A 46 7.77 11.73 -0.62
N GLN A 47 7.11 11.43 -1.74
CA GLN A 47 6.28 10.25 -1.91
C GLN A 47 6.76 9.45 -3.13
N LEU A 48 6.92 8.14 -2.95
CA LEU A 48 7.36 7.23 -4.00
C LEU A 48 6.57 5.93 -3.95
N HIS A 49 5.97 5.55 -5.08
CA HIS A 49 5.28 4.27 -5.25
C HIS A 49 5.87 3.51 -6.43
N VAL A 50 6.28 2.26 -6.18
CA VAL A 50 6.79 1.35 -7.21
C VAL A 50 5.99 0.06 -7.12
N GLN A 51 5.46 -0.39 -8.25
CA GLN A 51 4.72 -1.64 -8.35
C GLN A 51 5.09 -2.34 -9.65
N HIS A 52 5.33 -3.65 -9.56
CA HIS A 52 5.69 -4.49 -10.68
C HIS A 52 4.71 -5.67 -10.78
N HIS A 53 4.19 -5.89 -11.99
CA HIS A 53 3.36 -7.05 -12.29
C HIS A 53 4.19 -8.04 -13.09
N PHE A 54 4.39 -9.24 -12.54
CA PHE A 54 5.20 -10.27 -13.17
C PHE A 54 4.43 -10.99 -14.30
N LYS A 55 3.15 -10.70 -14.52
CA LYS A 55 2.30 -11.20 -15.63
C LYS A 55 2.43 -12.71 -15.90
N GLY A 56 2.64 -13.51 -14.85
CA GLY A 56 2.82 -14.97 -14.96
C GLY A 56 4.25 -15.45 -15.29
N ALA A 57 5.26 -14.58 -15.39
CA ALA A 57 6.66 -15.00 -15.60
C ALA A 57 7.21 -15.85 -14.44
N LEU A 58 6.72 -15.60 -13.22
CA LEU A 58 7.07 -16.38 -12.03
C LEU A 58 6.12 -17.56 -11.82
N LEU A 59 4.82 -17.30 -11.67
CA LEU A 59 3.83 -18.34 -11.35
C LEU A 59 3.43 -19.21 -12.55
N GLY A 60 3.56 -18.71 -13.78
CA GLY A 60 3.22 -19.45 -15.00
C GLY A 60 4.20 -20.57 -15.35
N LYS A 61 5.34 -20.67 -14.64
CA LYS A 61 6.27 -21.82 -14.73
C LYS A 61 5.76 -23.04 -13.98
N LEU A 62 4.89 -22.85 -12.99
CA LEU A 62 4.30 -23.93 -12.21
C LEU A 62 2.97 -24.37 -12.86
N PRO A 63 2.80 -25.66 -13.21
CA PRO A 63 1.67 -26.12 -14.02
C PRO A 63 0.31 -25.87 -13.34
N LEU A 64 0.25 -25.96 -12.01
CA LEU A 64 -0.98 -25.70 -11.23
C LEU A 64 -1.43 -24.24 -11.33
N PHE A 65 -0.53 -23.28 -11.09
CA PHE A 65 -0.87 -21.85 -11.12
C PHE A 65 -1.07 -21.32 -12.53
N LYS A 66 -0.42 -21.93 -13.53
CA LYS A 66 -0.63 -21.62 -14.95
C LYS A 66 -2.07 -21.91 -15.39
N GLN A 67 -2.67 -23.00 -14.93
CA GLN A 67 -4.07 -23.35 -15.25
C GLN A 67 -5.06 -22.37 -14.62
N LEU A 68 -4.76 -21.89 -13.41
CA LEU A 68 -5.58 -20.90 -12.70
C LEU A 68 -5.41 -19.48 -13.27
N GLY A 69 -4.32 -19.23 -14.01
CA GLY A 69 -4.02 -17.93 -14.62
C GLY A 69 -3.62 -16.87 -13.59
N TRP A 70 -3.24 -17.26 -12.37
CA TRP A 70 -2.86 -16.35 -11.32
C TRP A 70 -1.59 -15.57 -11.69
N GLN A 71 -1.57 -14.29 -11.32
CA GLN A 71 -0.43 -13.41 -11.59
C GLN A 71 0.15 -12.91 -10.28
N LEU A 72 1.47 -12.86 -10.19
CA LEU A 72 2.15 -12.27 -9.04
C LEU A 72 2.39 -10.79 -9.33
N SER A 73 2.22 -9.96 -8.32
CA SER A 73 2.72 -8.59 -8.29
C SER A 73 3.47 -8.32 -6.99
N GLY A 74 4.36 -7.34 -7.02
CA GLY A 74 5.07 -6.89 -5.84
C GLY A 74 5.28 -5.39 -5.92
N GLY A 75 5.40 -4.73 -4.78
CA GLY A 75 5.59 -3.29 -4.77
C GLY A 75 6.20 -2.77 -3.48
N PHE A 76 6.74 -1.56 -3.57
CA PHE A 76 7.36 -0.82 -2.49
C PHE A 76 6.85 0.62 -2.52
N LYS A 77 6.55 1.17 -1.36
CA LYS A 77 6.08 2.55 -1.20
C LYS A 77 6.78 3.22 -0.05
N TYR A 78 7.05 4.51 -0.23
CA TYR A 78 7.80 5.33 0.70
C TYR A 78 7.15 6.72 0.82
N LEU A 79 7.11 7.22 2.05
CA LEU A 79 6.63 8.55 2.38
C LEU A 79 7.52 9.16 3.46
N ASN A 80 8.05 10.35 3.20
CA ASN A 80 8.72 11.17 4.20
C ASN A 80 8.08 12.55 4.21
N THR A 81 7.63 13.02 5.37
CA THR A 81 6.90 14.29 5.54
C THR A 81 7.65 15.31 6.38
N GLY A 82 8.89 15.00 6.80
CA GLY A 82 9.75 15.86 7.62
C GLY A 82 9.28 16.09 9.07
N SER A 83 8.05 15.70 9.41
CA SER A 83 7.47 15.89 10.75
C SER A 83 7.55 14.65 11.64
N GLN A 84 7.77 13.48 11.05
CA GLN A 84 7.79 12.17 11.71
C GLN A 84 8.63 11.20 10.89
N ASP A 85 8.89 10.01 11.44
CA ASP A 85 9.73 9.01 10.79
C ASP A 85 9.19 8.58 9.42
N PRO A 86 10.07 8.32 8.43
CA PRO A 86 9.64 7.95 7.10
C PRO A 86 8.85 6.63 7.08
N TYR A 87 7.63 6.67 6.56
CA TYR A 87 6.79 5.50 6.38
C TYR A 87 7.19 4.71 5.14
N ARG A 88 7.20 3.38 5.28
CA ARG A 88 7.54 2.46 4.19
C ARG A 88 6.64 1.23 4.25
N GLU A 89 6.17 0.78 3.09
CA GLU A 89 5.48 -0.50 2.97
C GLU A 89 5.99 -1.28 1.76
N PHE A 90 6.09 -2.59 1.94
CA PHE A 90 6.31 -3.55 0.87
C PHE A 90 5.11 -4.47 0.79
N HIS A 91 4.75 -4.89 -0.42
CA HIS A 91 3.67 -5.86 -0.60
C HIS A 91 3.97 -6.89 -1.67
N VAL A 92 3.38 -8.06 -1.49
CA VAL A 92 3.31 -9.13 -2.49
C VAL A 92 1.85 -9.47 -2.70
N GLY A 93 1.41 -9.32 -3.94
CA GLY A 93 0.03 -9.51 -4.38
C GLY A 93 -0.13 -10.73 -5.27
N LEU A 94 -1.24 -11.43 -5.09
CA LEU A 94 -1.74 -12.44 -6.01
C LEU A 94 -2.98 -11.87 -6.71
N ASP A 95 -2.86 -11.68 -8.01
CA ASP A 95 -3.85 -11.09 -8.90
C ASP A 95 -4.63 -12.18 -9.66
N ASN A 96 -5.73 -11.76 -10.30
CA ASN A 96 -6.49 -12.56 -11.25
C ASN A 96 -7.17 -13.79 -10.61
N ILE A 97 -7.54 -13.66 -9.33
CA ILE A 97 -8.22 -14.72 -8.58
C ILE A 97 -9.70 -14.72 -8.98
N GLY A 98 -10.19 -15.88 -9.43
CA GLY A 98 -11.59 -16.07 -9.81
C GLY A 98 -11.77 -17.16 -10.87
N TRP A 99 -12.90 -17.15 -11.58
CA TRP A 99 -13.27 -18.20 -12.53
C TRP A 99 -13.59 -17.64 -13.93
N LYS A 100 -12.84 -18.10 -14.94
CA LYS A 100 -12.97 -17.71 -16.36
C LYS A 100 -12.93 -16.19 -16.56
N VAL A 101 -14.08 -15.56 -16.86
CA VAL A 101 -14.20 -14.11 -17.12
C VAL A 101 -14.27 -13.33 -15.81
N PHE A 102 -14.69 -13.95 -14.71
CA PHE A 102 -14.84 -13.31 -13.40
C PHE A 102 -13.56 -13.40 -12.58
N ARG A 103 -12.52 -12.68 -12.99
CA ARG A 103 -11.24 -12.60 -12.26
C ARG A 103 -11.12 -11.25 -11.58
N LEU A 104 -11.86 -11.14 -10.48
CA LEU A 104 -12.20 -9.88 -9.81
C LEU A 104 -11.33 -9.60 -8.58
N PHE A 105 -10.75 -10.66 -8.03
CA PHE A 105 -10.14 -10.62 -6.72
C PHE A 105 -8.62 -10.57 -6.82
N ARG A 106 -8.07 -9.84 -5.88
CA ARG A 106 -6.64 -9.73 -5.60
C ARG A 106 -6.43 -9.83 -4.09
N VAL A 107 -5.35 -10.47 -3.66
CA VAL A 107 -4.97 -10.48 -2.24
C VAL A 107 -3.52 -10.06 -2.12
N ASP A 108 -3.23 -9.04 -1.30
CA ASP A 108 -1.88 -8.57 -1.00
C ASP A 108 -1.53 -8.81 0.45
N ALA A 109 -0.39 -9.46 0.65
CA ALA A 109 0.32 -9.47 1.92
C ALA A 109 1.20 -8.22 1.98
N VAL A 110 1.06 -7.41 3.02
CA VAL A 110 1.70 -6.10 3.16
C VAL A 110 2.47 -6.07 4.48
N TRP A 111 3.71 -5.61 4.42
CA TRP A 111 4.53 -5.34 5.59
C TRP A 111 4.91 -3.87 5.58
N ASN A 112 4.71 -3.19 6.70
CA ASN A 112 5.33 -1.90 6.94
C ASN A 112 6.39 -2.04 8.02
N ASN A 113 7.46 -1.24 7.90
CA ASN A 113 8.45 -1.12 8.97
C ASN A 113 8.23 0.26 9.58
N TRP A 114 7.77 0.26 10.82
CA TRP A 114 7.69 1.44 11.67
C TRP A 114 8.81 1.29 12.70
N ASP A 115 9.97 1.88 12.41
CA ASP A 115 11.16 1.71 13.26
C ASP A 115 11.00 2.54 14.55
N ASN A 116 10.74 1.87 15.68
CA ASN A 116 10.82 2.47 17.01
C ASN A 116 12.06 1.89 17.72
N ASN A 117 13.17 2.65 17.74
CA ASN A 117 14.37 2.34 18.52
C ASN A 117 14.08 2.37 20.04
N ILE A 118 13.72 1.26 20.71
CA ILE A 118 13.99 0.98 22.15
C ILE A 118 14.07 -0.54 22.40
N GLU A 119 15.05 -0.95 23.20
CA GLU A 119 15.38 -2.33 23.59
C GLU A 119 14.18 -3.12 24.20
N ILE A 120 13.56 -3.95 23.36
CA ILE A 120 12.63 -5.10 23.55
C ILE A 120 11.35 -4.83 24.39
N PRO A 121 10.16 -4.54 23.80
CA PRO A 121 9.21 -5.55 23.27
C PRO A 121 8.28 -5.06 22.10
N SER A 122 7.74 -6.02 21.30
CA SER A 122 6.57 -5.96 20.37
C SER A 122 6.24 -4.68 19.56
N GLU A 123 6.09 -4.83 18.24
CA GLU A 123 5.40 -3.90 17.28
C GLU A 123 6.23 -2.90 16.45
N GLY A 124 7.41 -3.29 15.95
CA GLY A 124 8.18 -2.52 14.94
C GLY A 124 7.90 -2.88 13.47
N THR A 125 7.02 -3.86 13.22
CA THR A 125 6.62 -4.30 11.88
C THR A 125 5.15 -4.67 11.94
N SER A 126 4.29 -3.91 11.27
CA SER A 126 2.88 -4.29 11.13
C SER A 126 2.68 -5.05 9.83
N PHE A 127 2.07 -6.22 9.96
CA PHE A 127 1.67 -7.07 8.85
C PHE A 127 0.17 -6.89 8.62
N GLY A 128 -0.22 -6.69 7.37
CA GLY A 128 -1.61 -6.60 6.97
C GLY A 128 -1.90 -7.43 5.73
N VAL A 129 -3.14 -7.92 5.62
CA VAL A 129 -3.66 -8.49 4.38
C VAL A 129 -4.67 -7.50 3.80
N VAL A 130 -4.59 -7.26 2.50
CA VAL A 130 -5.51 -6.36 1.79
C VAL A 130 -6.21 -7.13 0.68
N ILE A 131 -7.55 -7.01 0.64
CA ILE A 131 -8.38 -7.64 -0.38
C ILE A 131 -8.74 -6.59 -1.43
N GLY A 132 -8.31 -6.85 -2.66
CA GLY A 132 -8.65 -6.06 -3.83
C GLY A 132 -9.89 -6.62 -4.54
N ILE A 133 -10.83 -5.75 -4.87
CA ILE A 133 -11.99 -6.07 -5.70
C ILE A 133 -12.03 -5.08 -6.87
N GLY A 134 -11.93 -5.60 -8.09
CA GLY A 134 -12.01 -4.78 -9.30
C GLY A 134 -12.13 -5.63 -10.56
N LEU A 135 -12.86 -5.13 -11.55
CA LEU A 135 -12.87 -5.70 -12.89
C LEU A 135 -11.72 -5.09 -13.70
N ASP A 136 -10.89 -5.93 -14.33
CA ASP A 136 -10.17 -5.54 -15.54
C ASP A 136 -11.17 -5.69 -16.71
N LEU A 137 -11.86 -4.60 -17.08
CA LEU A 137 -12.69 -4.52 -18.29
C LEU A 137 -11.87 -3.98 -19.46
#